data_AF-A0A9D6AGZ2-F1
#
_entry.id   AF-A0A9D6AGZ2-F1
#
_cell.length_a   1.000
_cell.length_b   1.000
_cell.length_c   1.000
_cell.angle_alpha   90.00
_cell.angle_beta   90.00
_cell.angle_gamma   90.00
#
_symmetry.space_group_name_H-M   'P 1'
#
loop_
_entity.id
_entity.type
_entity.pdbx_description
1 polymer ?
#
loop_
_entity_poly.entity_id
_entity_poly.type
_entity_poly.pdbx_seq_one_letter_code
_entity_poly.pdbx_strand_id
1 'polypeptide(L)'
;MKVVSILTASTLFVAGAAVAQDTAPPAADTQPATEAAEPAPATPAPESAATPAPVTDAEVDLFALAAKKVQDIAGDETLDQTAKQAAMATAVQETGLDPQRFNEIATAIQTDQALNERVQLAAAKHAQPTELAEPSPEPTEDPTEEPSPQMSE
;
A
#
# COMPACT_ATOMS: atom_id res chain seq x y z
N MET A 1 20.88 -17.48 -20.44
CA MET A 1 20.64 -17.81 -21.87
C MET A 1 19.79 -16.70 -22.49
N LYS A 2 20.28 -16.08 -23.57
CA LYS A 2 19.45 -15.28 -24.48
C LYS A 2 18.68 -16.25 -25.38
N VAL A 3 17.40 -16.00 -25.60
CA VAL A 3 16.82 -16.10 -26.95
C VAL A 3 15.82 -14.98 -27.11
N VAL A 4 15.98 -14.34 -28.26
CA VAL A 4 15.36 -13.11 -28.78
C VAL A 4 14.35 -13.53 -29.85
N SER A 5 13.49 -12.59 -30.27
CA SER A 5 12.80 -12.54 -31.58
C SER A 5 11.48 -13.32 -31.66
N ILE A 6 10.42 -12.88 -32.37
CA ILE A 6 10.34 -12.08 -33.60
C ILE A 6 9.13 -11.12 -33.57
N LEU A 7 9.34 -10.02 -34.29
CA LEU A 7 8.51 -8.88 -34.63
C LEU A 7 7.92 -9.07 -36.05
N THR A 8 6.61 -8.85 -36.24
CA THR A 8 5.97 -8.65 -37.56
C THR A 8 4.64 -7.90 -37.32
N ALA A 9 4.49 -6.61 -37.62
CA ALA A 9 4.46 -5.89 -38.90
C ALA A 9 3.08 -5.91 -39.61
N SER A 10 2.39 -4.75 -39.50
CA SER A 10 1.54 -4.05 -40.51
C SER A 10 0.31 -4.81 -41.09
N THR A 11 -0.87 -4.20 -41.27
CA THR A 11 -1.17 -3.12 -42.23
C THR A 11 -2.54 -2.44 -42.00
N LEU A 12 -2.61 -1.18 -42.43
CA LEU A 12 -3.79 -0.29 -42.58
C LEU A 12 -4.86 -0.85 -43.55
N PHE A 13 -6.14 -0.43 -43.41
CA PHE A 13 -7.02 0.25 -44.43
C PHE A 13 -8.48 0.37 -43.90
N VAL A 14 -9.09 1.56 -43.72
CA VAL A 14 -10.04 2.30 -44.63
C VAL A 14 -11.22 1.45 -45.16
N ALA A 15 -12.48 1.86 -45.30
CA ALA A 15 -13.39 2.91 -44.81
C ALA A 15 -14.79 2.59 -45.39
N GLY A 16 -15.87 3.13 -44.82
CA GLY A 16 -17.00 3.72 -45.56
C GLY A 16 -18.01 2.83 -46.33
N ALA A 17 -19.23 2.73 -45.75
CA ALA A 17 -20.57 2.93 -46.33
C ALA A 17 -20.98 2.44 -47.75
N ALA A 18 -21.99 1.56 -47.74
CA ALA A 18 -23.32 1.69 -48.38
C ALA A 18 -23.52 1.92 -49.91
N VAL A 19 -24.19 0.91 -50.50
CA VAL A 19 -25.24 0.86 -51.57
C VAL A 19 -24.95 1.20 -53.05
N ALA A 20 -25.17 0.21 -53.94
CA ALA A 20 -26.26 0.13 -54.94
C ALA A 20 -25.99 -0.99 -56.00
N GLN A 21 -27.05 -1.62 -56.49
CA GLN A 21 -27.06 -2.92 -57.20
C GLN A 21 -26.85 -2.83 -58.72
N ASP A 22 -26.27 -3.87 -59.33
CA ASP A 22 -26.57 -4.27 -60.71
C ASP A 22 -26.45 -5.79 -60.90
N THR A 23 -27.20 -6.30 -61.88
CA THR A 23 -27.80 -7.62 -62.00
C THR A 23 -27.00 -8.65 -62.83
N ALA A 24 -27.15 -9.94 -62.43
CA ALA A 24 -27.00 -11.22 -63.17
C ALA A 24 -25.65 -11.99 -63.12
N PRO A 25 -25.64 -13.36 -63.23
CA PRO A 25 -26.69 -14.38 -63.15
C PRO A 25 -26.46 -15.47 -62.05
N PRO A 26 -27.44 -16.38 -61.81
CA PRO A 26 -27.43 -17.35 -60.70
C PRO A 26 -26.81 -18.70 -61.10
N ALA A 27 -26.04 -19.32 -60.20
CA ALA A 27 -25.77 -20.76 -60.22
C ALA A 27 -25.25 -21.26 -58.86
N ALA A 28 -26.11 -22.06 -58.22
CA ALA A 28 -25.84 -23.20 -57.34
C ALA A 28 -25.09 -23.02 -55.99
N ASP A 29 -25.78 -23.54 -54.98
CA ASP A 29 -25.35 -23.96 -53.64
C ASP A 29 -25.07 -22.90 -52.56
N THR A 30 -26.17 -22.40 -52.02
CA THR A 30 -26.30 -21.82 -50.69
C THR A 30 -26.02 -22.88 -49.62
N GLN A 31 -24.92 -22.74 -48.88
CA GLN A 31 -24.91 -22.90 -47.42
C GLN A 31 -23.62 -22.31 -46.83
N PRO A 32 -23.60 -21.02 -46.41
CA PRO A 32 -22.68 -20.60 -45.38
C PRO A 32 -23.13 -21.24 -44.07
N ALA A 33 -22.29 -22.13 -43.52
CA ALA A 33 -22.36 -22.42 -42.10
C ALA A 33 -22.22 -21.08 -41.37
N THR A 34 -23.33 -20.63 -40.79
CA THR A 34 -23.37 -19.53 -39.84
C THR A 34 -22.49 -20.00 -38.68
N GLU A 35 -21.24 -19.55 -38.68
CA GLU A 35 -20.40 -19.58 -37.52
C GLU A 35 -21.16 -18.81 -36.45
N ALA A 36 -21.71 -19.57 -35.51
CA ALA A 36 -22.32 -19.02 -34.32
C ALA A 36 -21.22 -18.23 -33.61
N ALA A 37 -21.23 -16.91 -33.82
CA ALA A 37 -20.43 -15.98 -33.04
C ALA A 37 -20.91 -16.11 -31.60
N GLU A 38 -20.18 -16.92 -30.86
CA GLU A 38 -20.19 -17.05 -29.42
C GLU A 38 -20.19 -15.63 -28.82
N PRO A 39 -21.09 -15.29 -27.87
CA PRO A 39 -21.00 -14.01 -27.19
C PRO A 39 -19.70 -14.03 -26.38
N ALA A 40 -18.69 -13.30 -26.87
CA ALA A 40 -17.51 -13.00 -26.08
C ALA A 40 -17.98 -12.37 -24.75
N PRO A 41 -17.50 -12.85 -23.59
CA PRO A 41 -17.87 -12.27 -22.32
C PRO A 41 -17.44 -10.80 -22.32
N ALA A 42 -18.40 -9.90 -22.12
CA ALA A 42 -18.11 -8.50 -21.88
C ALA A 42 -17.23 -8.42 -20.62
N THR A 43 -15.96 -8.06 -20.79
CA THR A 43 -15.09 -7.71 -19.68
C THR A 43 -15.77 -6.56 -18.92
N PRO A 44 -16.04 -6.70 -17.60
CA PRO A 44 -16.59 -5.59 -16.84
C PRO A 44 -15.63 -4.42 -16.95
N ALA A 45 -16.12 -3.27 -17.41
CA ALA A 45 -15.39 -2.02 -17.32
C ALA A 45 -15.03 -1.80 -15.85
N PRO A 46 -13.80 -1.32 -15.52
CA PRO A 46 -13.46 -1.03 -14.13
C PRO A 46 -14.50 -0.07 -13.58
N GLU A 47 -15.25 -0.54 -12.58
CA GLU A 47 -16.13 0.31 -11.78
C GLU A 47 -15.27 1.50 -11.33
N SER A 48 -15.76 2.70 -11.61
CA SER A 48 -15.05 3.94 -11.34
C SER A 48 -14.59 3.89 -9.88
N ALA A 49 -13.28 3.69 -9.68
CA ALA A 49 -12.69 3.62 -8.35
C ALA A 49 -13.06 4.93 -7.67
N ALA A 50 -13.93 4.86 -6.66
CA ALA A 50 -14.26 6.00 -5.85
C ALA A 50 -12.93 6.58 -5.35
N THR A 51 -12.67 7.86 -5.64
CA THR A 51 -11.45 8.52 -5.19
C THR A 51 -11.37 8.34 -3.68
N PRO A 52 -10.35 7.63 -3.15
CA PRO A 52 -10.25 7.40 -1.72
C PRO A 52 -10.17 8.76 -1.03
N ALA A 53 -10.92 8.91 0.07
CA ALA A 53 -10.86 10.12 0.89
C ALA A 53 -9.39 10.36 1.31
N PRO A 54 -8.93 11.63 1.30
CA PRO A 54 -7.54 11.96 1.59
C PRO A 54 -7.14 11.48 2.98
N VAL A 55 -5.92 10.94 3.12
CA VAL A 55 -5.41 10.44 4.38
C VAL A 55 -5.05 11.61 5.30
N THR A 56 -5.72 11.67 6.44
CA THR A 56 -5.53 12.69 7.48
C THR A 56 -4.35 12.36 8.39
N ASP A 57 -3.79 13.36 9.09
CA ASP A 57 -2.69 13.13 10.02
C ASP A 57 -3.09 12.27 11.24
N ALA A 58 -4.37 12.29 11.62
CA ALA A 58 -4.90 11.38 12.64
C ALA A 58 -4.87 9.92 12.16
N GLU A 59 -5.29 9.65 10.93
CA GLU A 59 -5.19 8.31 10.34
C GLU A 59 -3.73 7.85 10.19
N VAL A 60 -2.80 8.77 9.87
CA VAL A 60 -1.36 8.48 9.83
C VAL A 60 -0.84 8.05 11.20
N ASP A 61 -1.25 8.72 12.27
CA ASP A 61 -0.84 8.37 13.63
C ASP A 61 -1.38 7.00 14.06
N LEU A 62 -2.67 6.75 13.82
CA LEU A 62 -3.30 5.46 14.10
C LEU A 62 -2.69 4.32 13.27
N PHE A 63 -2.35 4.59 12.01
CA PHE A 63 -1.68 3.64 11.13
C PHE A 63 -0.28 3.30 11.65
N ALA A 64 0.51 4.30 12.06
CA ALA A 64 1.84 4.08 12.61
C ALA A 64 1.78 3.25 13.90
N LEU A 65 0.83 3.54 14.78
CA LEU A 65 0.59 2.75 15.99
C LEU A 65 0.20 1.29 15.67
N ALA A 66 -0.72 1.11 14.71
CA ALA A 66 -1.16 -0.22 14.27
C ALA A 66 -0.01 -1.00 13.62
N ALA A 67 0.79 -0.37 12.77
CA ALA A 67 1.95 -0.98 12.12
C ALA A 67 2.97 -1.49 13.14
N LYS A 68 3.21 -0.73 14.23
CA LYS A 68 4.07 -1.18 15.33
C LYS A 68 3.51 -2.45 15.99
N LYS A 69 2.23 -2.46 16.37
CA LYS A 69 1.58 -3.65 16.98
C LYS A 69 1.63 -4.86 16.04
N VAL A 70 1.38 -4.65 14.75
CA VAL A 70 1.45 -5.68 13.71
C VAL A 70 2.86 -6.25 13.59
N GLN A 71 3.90 -5.41 13.65
CA GLN A 71 5.30 -5.86 13.66
C GLN A 71 5.64 -6.66 14.91
N ASP A 72 5.18 -6.23 16.08
CA ASP A 72 5.37 -6.96 17.34
C ASP A 72 4.75 -8.39 17.23
N ILE A 73 3.53 -8.50 16.68
CA ILE A 73 2.85 -9.79 16.45
C ILE A 73 3.54 -10.63 15.38
N ALA A 74 4.01 -10.01 14.28
CA ALA A 74 4.69 -10.71 13.21
C ALA A 74 6.01 -11.33 13.70
N GLY A 75 6.73 -10.63 14.59
CA GLY A 75 7.94 -11.09 15.25
C GLY A 75 7.72 -12.11 16.36
N ASP A 76 6.48 -12.33 16.81
CA ASP A 76 6.16 -13.28 17.88
C ASP A 76 6.30 -14.73 17.38
N GLU A 77 7.33 -15.45 17.81
CA GLU A 77 7.57 -16.84 17.40
C GLU A 77 6.67 -17.86 18.12
N THR A 78 5.91 -17.44 19.15
CA THR A 78 5.00 -18.30 19.89
C THR A 78 3.66 -18.52 19.18
N LEU A 79 3.32 -17.64 18.25
CA LEU A 79 2.11 -17.71 17.44
C LEU A 79 2.37 -18.42 16.10
N ASP A 80 1.45 -19.31 15.71
CA ASP A 80 1.44 -19.86 14.35
C ASP A 80 0.93 -18.82 13.33
N GLN A 81 1.08 -19.12 12.04
CA GLN A 81 0.73 -18.18 10.97
C GLN A 81 -0.74 -17.77 10.96
N THR A 82 -1.67 -18.68 11.29
CA THR A 82 -3.10 -18.40 11.38
C THR A 82 -3.41 -17.52 12.58
N ALA A 83 -2.82 -17.83 13.74
CA ALA A 83 -2.94 -17.01 14.95
C ALA A 83 -2.41 -15.58 14.72
N LYS A 84 -1.26 -15.45 14.04
CA LYS A 84 -0.69 -14.14 13.64
C LYS A 84 -1.65 -13.34 12.79
N GLN A 85 -2.27 -13.93 11.77
CA GLN A 85 -3.19 -13.22 10.88
C GLN A 85 -4.39 -12.64 11.65
N ALA A 86 -4.98 -13.44 12.55
CA ALA A 86 -6.09 -12.99 13.39
C ALA A 86 -5.66 -11.90 14.39
N ALA A 87 -4.50 -12.06 15.02
CA ALA A 87 -3.96 -11.08 15.96
C ALA A 87 -3.64 -9.74 15.29
N MET A 88 -3.03 -9.75 14.09
CA MET A 88 -2.75 -8.53 13.33
C MET A 88 -4.03 -7.76 12.97
N ALA A 89 -5.06 -8.46 12.47
CA ALA A 89 -6.34 -7.82 12.15
C ALA A 89 -7.03 -7.22 13.39
N THR A 90 -6.90 -7.89 14.55
CA THR A 90 -7.41 -7.39 15.83
C THR A 90 -6.62 -6.17 16.30
N ALA A 91 -5.28 -6.21 16.19
CA ALA A 91 -4.42 -5.11 16.59
C ALA A 91 -4.69 -3.81 15.83
N VAL A 92 -5.01 -3.90 14.53
CA VAL A 92 -5.44 -2.76 13.72
C VAL A 92 -6.78 -2.20 14.22
N GLN A 93 -7.76 -3.06 14.50
CA GLN A 93 -9.06 -2.63 15.02
C GLN A 93 -8.94 -1.99 16.41
N GLU A 94 -8.04 -2.47 17.26
CA GLU A 94 -7.81 -1.90 18.59
C GLU A 94 -7.24 -0.47 18.58
N THR A 95 -6.59 -0.03 17.50
CA THR A 95 -6.20 1.37 17.37
C THR A 95 -7.36 2.28 16.99
N GLY A 96 -8.54 1.71 16.70
CA GLY A 96 -9.69 2.44 16.16
C GLY A 96 -9.59 2.71 14.67
N LEU A 97 -8.58 2.15 13.99
CA LEU A 97 -8.45 2.19 12.54
C LEU A 97 -9.18 0.98 11.93
N ASP A 98 -10.01 1.22 10.93
CA ASP A 98 -10.67 0.13 10.21
C ASP A 98 -9.62 -0.67 9.38
N PRO A 99 -9.72 -2.01 9.32
CA PRO A 99 -8.76 -2.83 8.56
C PRO A 99 -8.75 -2.52 7.06
N GLN A 100 -9.88 -2.13 6.46
CA GLN A 100 -9.90 -1.65 5.07
C GLN A 100 -9.08 -0.36 4.96
N ARG A 101 -9.29 0.59 5.87
CA ARG A 101 -8.54 1.86 5.89
C ARG A 101 -7.05 1.66 6.08
N PHE A 102 -6.65 0.74 6.95
CA PHE A 102 -5.23 0.37 7.10
C PHE A 102 -4.63 -0.11 5.78
N ASN A 103 -5.31 -1.02 5.07
CA ASN A 103 -4.83 -1.53 3.78
C ASN A 103 -4.82 -0.44 2.68
N GLU A 104 -5.81 0.46 2.67
CA GLU A 104 -5.84 1.61 1.76
C GLU A 104 -4.64 2.53 1.98
N ILE A 105 -4.35 2.88 3.24
CA ILE A 105 -3.18 3.70 3.61
C ILE A 105 -1.88 2.97 3.25
N ALA A 106 -1.78 1.67 3.55
CA ALA A 106 -0.62 0.85 3.19
C ALA A 106 -0.36 0.82 1.67
N THR A 107 -1.42 0.87 0.87
CA THR A 107 -1.31 0.96 -0.60
C THR A 107 -0.92 2.37 -1.02
N ALA A 108 -1.56 3.40 -0.44
CA ALA A 108 -1.29 4.80 -0.77
C ALA A 108 0.18 5.20 -0.48
N ILE A 109 0.77 4.71 0.61
CA ILE A 109 2.18 4.94 0.98
C ILE A 109 3.15 4.51 -0.14
N GLN A 110 2.81 3.48 -0.92
CA GLN A 110 3.66 3.00 -2.00
C GLN A 110 3.76 3.99 -3.18
N THR A 111 2.74 4.83 -3.34
CA THR A 111 2.65 5.80 -4.45
C THR A 111 2.79 7.25 -4.01
N ASP A 112 2.57 7.55 -2.73
CA ASP A 112 2.64 8.89 -2.15
C ASP A 112 3.85 8.99 -1.21
N GLN A 113 4.92 9.63 -1.70
CA GLN A 113 6.15 9.84 -0.93
C GLN A 113 5.90 10.73 0.30
N ALA A 114 5.07 11.77 0.19
CA ALA A 114 4.79 12.67 1.31
C ALA A 114 4.01 11.95 2.41
N LEU A 115 3.08 11.07 2.04
CA LEU A 115 2.42 10.19 3.00
C LEU A 115 3.41 9.25 3.68
N ASN A 116 4.33 8.64 2.93
CA ASN A 116 5.37 7.77 3.49
C ASN A 116 6.25 8.52 4.53
N GLU A 117 6.67 9.76 4.24
CA GLU A 117 7.44 10.58 5.18
C GLU A 117 6.65 10.90 6.45
N ARG A 118 5.36 11.24 6.32
CA ARG A 118 4.49 11.50 7.48
C ARG A 118 4.32 10.26 8.37
N VAL A 119 4.14 9.08 7.75
CA VAL A 119 4.02 7.80 8.47
C VAL A 119 5.32 7.45 9.20
N GLN A 120 6.48 7.62 8.55
CA GLN A 120 7.77 7.40 9.21
C GLN A 120 7.98 8.33 10.42
N LEU A 121 7.59 9.60 10.29
CA LEU A 121 7.67 10.56 11.39
C LEU A 121 6.71 10.21 12.53
N ALA A 122 5.49 9.75 12.21
CA ALA A 122 4.56 9.25 13.21
C ALA A 122 5.10 7.98 13.90
N ALA A 123 5.64 7.02 13.13
CA ALA A 123 6.24 5.81 13.68
C ALA A 123 7.41 6.13 14.62
N ALA A 124 8.26 7.10 14.26
CA ALA A 124 9.34 7.57 15.13
C ALA A 124 8.80 8.14 16.46
N LYS A 125 7.70 8.90 16.45
CA LYS A 125 7.06 9.41 17.68
C LYS A 125 6.61 8.27 18.61
N HIS A 126 6.07 7.19 18.04
CA HIS A 126 5.62 6.01 18.79
C HIS A 126 6.79 5.08 19.20
N ALA A 127 7.97 5.25 18.59
CA ALA A 127 9.18 4.50 18.92
C ALA A 127 10.02 5.18 20.00
N GLN A 128 9.88 6.49 20.20
CA GLN A 128 10.56 7.21 21.27
C GLN A 128 9.93 6.77 22.61
N PRO A 129 10.68 6.09 23.50
CA PRO A 129 10.25 6.00 24.89
C PRO A 129 10.13 7.43 25.42
N THR A 130 9.21 7.67 26.35
CA THR A 130 9.03 8.96 27.01
C THR A 130 10.35 9.50 27.57
N GLU A 131 11.10 10.23 26.77
CA GLU A 131 12.36 10.89 27.12
C GLU A 131 12.30 12.34 26.62
N LEU A 132 11.19 13.00 26.97
CA LEU A 132 11.07 14.46 27.05
C LEU A 132 10.54 14.89 28.43
N ALA A 133 10.54 13.98 29.41
CA ALA A 133 10.56 14.36 30.82
C ALA A 133 12.04 14.61 31.20
N GLU A 134 12.44 15.87 30.99
CA GLU A 134 13.56 16.57 31.65
C GLU A 134 14.98 16.35 31.09
N PRO A 135 15.59 17.34 30.39
CA PRO A 135 17.03 17.51 30.47
C PRO A 135 17.34 18.05 31.87
N SER A 136 17.68 17.19 32.83
CA SER A 136 18.31 17.66 34.07
C SER A 136 19.77 18.00 33.76
N PRO A 137 20.18 19.29 33.81
CA PRO A 137 21.57 19.64 33.66
C PRO A 137 22.25 19.48 35.02
N GLU A 138 22.97 18.38 35.24
CA GLU A 138 23.98 18.37 36.30
C GLU A 138 25.32 17.88 35.73
N PRO A 139 26.22 18.80 35.37
CA PRO A 139 27.63 18.47 35.32
C PRO A 139 28.09 18.42 36.78
N THR A 140 28.14 17.23 37.37
CA THR A 140 28.92 17.03 38.60
C THR A 140 30.39 16.99 38.19
N GLU A 141 30.93 18.17 37.89
CA GLU A 141 32.36 18.41 37.95
C GLU A 141 32.74 18.38 39.42
N ASP A 142 33.37 17.29 39.84
CA ASP A 142 34.15 17.23 41.07
C ASP A 142 35.51 17.91 40.80
N PRO A 143 35.73 19.10 41.38
CA PRO A 143 37.06 19.34 41.89
C PRO A 143 37.02 20.04 43.25
N THR A 144 37.84 19.53 44.17
CA THR A 144 38.32 20.21 45.39
C THR A 144 37.43 20.05 46.61
N GLU A 145 37.55 18.92 47.30
CA GLU A 145 37.43 18.94 48.76
C GLU A 145 38.78 18.53 49.38
N GLU A 146 39.59 19.55 49.63
CA GLU A 146 40.78 19.56 50.45
C GLU A 146 40.38 19.34 51.91
N PRO A 147 40.79 18.26 52.61
CA PRO A 147 40.52 18.14 54.04
C PRO A 147 41.76 18.55 54.83
N SER A 148 41.87 19.83 55.18
CA SER A 148 42.69 20.34 56.30
C SER A 148 42.34 21.83 56.50
N PRO A 149 42.44 22.43 57.72
CA PRO A 149 42.77 21.89 59.03
C PRO A 149 41.78 22.32 60.14
N GLN A 150 42.10 21.92 61.37
CA GLN A 150 41.85 22.61 62.66
C GLN A 150 40.75 22.12 63.62
N MET A 151 41.27 21.88 64.83
CA MET A 151 40.74 22.28 66.14
C MET A 151 39.66 21.38 66.73
N SER A 152 40.02 20.59 67.74
CA SER A 152 40.06 20.95 69.17
C SER A 152 38.99 20.06 69.83
N GLU A 153 39.14 19.42 70.99
CA GLU A 153 39.96 19.60 72.20
C GLU A 153 40.31 18.23 72.79
#